data_AF-A0A532E4X0-F1
#
_entry.id   AF-A0A532E4X0-F1
#
_cell.length_a   1.000
_cell.length_b   1.000
_cell.length_c   1.000
_cell.angle_alpha   90.00
_cell.angle_beta   90.00
_cell.angle_gamma   90.00
#
_symmetry.space_group_name_H-M   'P 1'
#
loop_
_entity.id
_entity.type
_entity.pdbx_description
1 polymer ?
#
loop_
_entity_poly.entity_id
_entity_poly.type
_entity_poly.pdbx_seq_one_letter_code
_entity_poly.pdbx_strand_id
1 'polypeptide(L)'
;MGRHIAGIILAGGRSSRMGGGDKTLLALGDGTLLDRIVSRLGPQVGPLALSANGDPARFAATGLPVLADTVKGYAGPLAGILTGLEWASDTTCQALVTAA
;
A
#
# COMPACT_ATOMS: atom_id res chain seq x y z
N MET A 1 -7.94 -23.00 -2.66
CA MET A 1 -6.77 -22.67 -3.50
C MET A 1 -6.03 -21.55 -2.79
N GLY A 2 -4.79 -21.79 -2.33
CA GLY A 2 -4.01 -20.75 -1.64
C GLY A 2 -3.72 -19.61 -2.60
N ARG A 3 -3.91 -18.36 -2.17
CA ARG A 3 -3.55 -17.21 -2.99
C ARG A 3 -2.04 -17.00 -2.90
N HIS A 4 -1.32 -17.45 -3.92
CA HIS A 4 0.14 -17.32 -4.02
C HIS A 4 0.61 -15.94 -4.50
N ILE A 5 -0.22 -14.90 -4.33
CA ILE A 5 0.04 -13.53 -4.77
C ILE A 5 -0.07 -12.62 -3.54
N ALA A 6 0.99 -11.86 -3.26
CA ALA A 6 1.00 -10.81 -2.27
C ALA A 6 0.49 -9.49 -2.88
N GLY A 7 -0.23 -8.69 -2.10
CA GLY A 7 -0.67 -7.36 -2.50
C GLY A 7 0.06 -6.27 -1.74
N ILE A 8 0.46 -5.20 -2.43
CA ILE A 8 0.91 -3.96 -1.78
C ILE A 8 0.17 -2.73 -2.34
N ILE A 9 -0.34 -1.90 -1.45
CA ILE A 9 -0.98 -0.63 -1.80
C ILE A 9 0.05 0.48 -1.63
N LEU A 10 0.36 1.18 -2.71
CA LEU A 10 1.28 2.31 -2.72
C LEU A 10 0.56 3.56 -2.18
N ALA A 11 0.60 3.74 -0.87
CA ALA A 11 -0.07 4.81 -0.13
C ALA A 11 0.87 5.96 0.30
N GLY A 12 2.08 5.98 -0.24
CA GLY A 12 3.06 7.05 -0.06
C GLY A 12 3.03 8.13 -1.13
N GLY A 13 4.02 9.02 -1.07
CA GLY A 13 4.15 10.16 -1.98
C GLY A 13 3.72 11.48 -1.34
N ARG A 14 3.90 12.57 -2.09
CA ARG A 14 3.73 13.93 -1.56
C ARG A 14 2.38 14.57 -1.87
N SER A 15 1.56 13.91 -2.70
CA SER A 15 0.28 14.46 -3.19
C SER A 15 0.35 15.92 -3.64
N SER A 16 1.48 16.36 -4.21
CA SER A 16 1.79 17.79 -4.41
C SER A 16 0.83 18.50 -5.36
N ARG A 17 0.25 17.77 -6.33
CA ARG A 17 -0.79 18.28 -7.23
C ARG A 17 -2.17 18.40 -6.59
N MET A 18 -2.36 17.78 -5.42
CA MET A 18 -3.61 17.77 -4.67
C MET A 18 -3.52 18.63 -3.39
N GLY A 19 -2.54 19.53 -3.31
CA GLY A 19 -2.34 20.40 -2.15
C GLY A 19 -1.56 19.78 -0.99
N GLY A 20 -0.99 18.58 -1.17
CA GLY A 20 -0.26 17.85 -0.13
C GLY A 20 -1.13 16.82 0.60
N GLY A 21 -0.60 16.27 1.69
CA GLY A 21 -1.28 15.27 2.51
C GLY A 21 -1.40 13.89 1.85
N ASP A 22 -2.35 13.11 2.36
CA ASP A 22 -2.52 11.70 2.00
C ASP A 22 -3.67 11.50 1.04
N LYS A 23 -3.35 11.42 -0.26
CA LYS A 23 -4.34 11.18 -1.31
C LYS A 23 -5.19 9.96 -1.01
N THR A 24 -4.60 8.88 -0.49
CA THR A 24 -5.32 7.63 -0.21
C THR A 24 -6.38 7.80 0.89
N LEU A 25 -6.23 8.76 1.80
CA LEU A 25 -7.20 9.04 2.86
C LEU A 25 -8.29 10.05 2.46
N LEU A 26 -8.27 10.56 1.22
CA LEU A 26 -9.33 11.44 0.74
C LEU A 26 -10.66 10.69 0.62
N ALA A 27 -11.73 11.35 1.04
CA ALA A 27 -13.08 10.82 0.96
C ALA A 27 -13.53 10.59 -0.49
N LEU A 28 -14.16 9.45 -0.74
CA LEU A 28 -14.81 9.07 -1.99
C LEU A 28 -16.08 8.26 -1.69
N GLY A 29 -17.23 8.94 -1.69
CA GLY A 29 -18.50 8.33 -1.29
C GLY A 29 -18.52 8.08 0.23
N ASP A 30 -18.93 6.87 0.63
CA ASP A 30 -19.10 6.49 2.04
C ASP A 30 -17.79 6.09 2.75
N GLY A 31 -16.65 6.19 2.07
CA GLY A 31 -15.33 5.84 2.61
C GLY A 31 -14.21 6.65 1.96
N THR A 32 -12.99 6.18 2.11
CA THR A 32 -11.80 6.79 1.49
C THR A 32 -11.41 6.09 0.18
N LEU A 33 -10.51 6.73 -0.58
CA LEU A 33 -9.85 6.07 -1.72
C LEU A 33 -9.18 4.75 -1.30
N LEU A 34 -8.54 4.72 -0.13
CA LEU A 34 -7.90 3.55 0.44
C LEU A 34 -8.90 2.43 0.74
N ASP A 35 -10.04 2.74 1.36
CA ASP A 35 -11.08 1.74 1.66
C ASP A 35 -11.57 1.06 0.38
N ARG A 36 -11.67 1.82 -0.71
CA ARG A 36 -12.04 1.27 -2.02
C ARG A 36 -10.97 0.36 -2.61
N ILE A 37 -9.68 0.68 -2.44
CA ILE A 37 -8.59 -0.18 -2.89
C ILE A 37 -8.56 -1.47 -2.05
N VAL A 38 -8.63 -1.36 -0.72
CA VAL A 38 -8.60 -2.51 0.20
C VAL A 38 -9.76 -3.46 -0.06
N SER A 39 -11.00 -2.95 -0.16
CA SER A 39 -12.19 -3.76 -0.41
C SER A 39 -12.16 -4.49 -1.77
N ARG A 40 -11.48 -3.92 -2.78
CA ARG A 40 -11.37 -4.52 -4.12
C ARG A 40 -10.20 -5.50 -4.20
N LEU A 41 -9.05 -5.13 -3.66
CA LEU A 41 -7.81 -5.91 -3.79
C LEU A 41 -7.71 -7.04 -2.77
N GLY A 42 -8.12 -6.80 -1.52
CA GLY A 42 -8.03 -7.77 -0.42
C GLY A 42 -8.66 -9.14 -0.75
N PRO A 43 -9.86 -9.19 -1.34
CA PRO A 43 -10.47 -10.42 -1.81
C PRO A 43 -9.82 -11.04 -3.05
N GLN A 44 -8.63 -10.63 -3.49
CA GLN A 44 -7.93 -11.23 -4.63
C GLN A 44 -6.49 -11.69 -4.30
N VAL A 45 -5.92 -11.22 -3.19
CA VAL A 45 -4.54 -11.54 -2.76
C VAL A 45 -4.52 -12.35 -1.47
N GLY A 46 -3.36 -12.94 -1.17
CA GLY A 46 -3.10 -13.60 0.12
C GLY A 46 -2.80 -12.55 1.20
N PRO A 47 -1.53 -12.29 1.51
CA PRO A 47 -1.17 -11.19 2.39
C PRO A 47 -1.33 -9.84 1.66
N LEU A 48 -1.71 -8.79 2.40
CA LEU A 48 -1.87 -7.42 1.92
C LEU A 48 -1.18 -6.43 2.87
N ALA A 49 -0.43 -5.48 2.32
CA ALA A 49 0.25 -4.42 3.07
C ALA A 49 0.12 -3.05 2.39
N LEU A 50 0.50 -1.98 3.09
CA LEU A 50 0.66 -0.64 2.54
C LEU A 50 2.15 -0.28 2.45
N SER A 51 2.58 0.36 1.36
CA SER A 51 3.85 1.10 1.30
C SER A 51 3.55 2.57 1.57
N ALA A 52 4.02 3.10 2.69
CA ALA A 52 3.87 4.51 3.02
C ALA A 52 4.98 5.00 3.96
N ASN A 53 5.42 6.23 3.73
CA ASN A 53 6.38 6.91 4.59
C ASN A 53 5.66 7.86 5.56
N GLY A 54 6.28 8.11 6.72
CA GLY A 54 5.70 8.96 7.77
C GLY A 54 5.12 8.15 8.91
N ASP A 55 4.13 8.72 9.60
CA ASP A 55 3.49 8.07 10.74
C ASP A 55 2.53 6.95 10.27
N PRO A 56 2.78 5.67 10.60
CA PRO A 56 1.90 4.57 10.22
C PRO A 56 0.54 4.60 10.93
N ALA A 57 0.42 5.29 12.08
CA ALA A 57 -0.83 5.34 12.85
C ALA A 57 -2.00 5.94 12.07
N ARG A 58 -1.71 6.77 11.06
CA ARG A 58 -2.73 7.34 10.15
C ARG A 58 -3.53 6.27 9.37
N PHE A 59 -2.99 5.06 9.23
CA PHE A 59 -3.64 3.94 8.56
C PHE A 59 -4.17 2.88 9.52
N ALA A 60 -4.15 3.11 10.83
CA ALA A 60 -4.53 2.12 11.84
C ALA A 60 -5.94 1.53 11.61
N ALA A 61 -6.87 2.32 11.07
CA ALA A 61 -8.22 1.88 10.74
C ALA A 61 -8.28 0.73 9.70
N THR A 62 -7.24 0.56 8.88
CA THR A 62 -7.17 -0.53 7.89
C THR A 62 -6.84 -1.88 8.51
N GLY A 63 -6.19 -1.91 9.67
CA GLY A 63 -5.63 -3.12 10.27
C GLY A 63 -4.52 -3.79 9.46
N LEU A 64 -4.02 -3.13 8.41
CA LEU A 64 -2.98 -3.66 7.52
C LEU A 64 -1.59 -3.23 7.99
N PRO A 65 -0.55 -4.06 7.77
CA PRO A 65 0.83 -3.65 8.00
C PRO A 65 1.20 -2.48 7.09
N VAL A 66 1.91 -1.50 7.65
CA VAL A 66 2.42 -0.32 6.95
C VAL A 66 3.94 -0.42 6.89
N LEU A 67 4.47 -0.47 5.67
CA LEU A 67 5.87 -0.62 5.36
C LEU A 67 6.43 0.72 4.88
N ALA A 68 7.51 1.18 5.48
CA ALA A 68 8.24 2.35 5.01
C ALA A 68 9.12 1.96 3.82
N ASP A 69 9.31 2.88 2.87
CA ASP A 69 10.14 2.61 1.70
C ASP A 69 11.60 2.36 2.13
N THR A 70 12.22 1.30 1.62
CA THR A 70 13.63 0.99 1.90
C THR A 70 14.59 1.99 1.23
N VAL A 71 14.17 2.57 0.10
CA VAL A 71 14.89 3.64 -0.60
C VAL A 71 14.42 5.01 -0.09
N LYS A 72 15.35 5.76 0.52
CA LYS A 72 15.10 7.10 1.07
C LYS A 72 14.84 8.15 -0.03
N GLY A 73 14.22 9.26 0.36
CA GLY A 73 14.14 10.47 -0.47
C GLY A 73 12.94 10.53 -1.41
N TYR A 74 11.85 9.81 -1.13
CA TYR A 74 10.65 9.78 -1.97
C TYR A 74 10.99 9.42 -3.43
N ALA A 75 11.73 8.33 -3.65
CA ALA A 75 12.24 7.89 -4.95
C ALA A 75 11.15 7.39 -5.93
N GLY A 76 9.89 7.75 -5.69
CA GLY A 76 8.75 7.45 -6.55
C GLY A 76 8.18 6.04 -6.36
N PRO A 77 7.22 5.64 -7.21
CA PRO A 77 6.49 4.37 -7.05
C PRO A 77 7.36 3.12 -7.03
N LEU A 78 8.51 3.14 -7.71
CA LEU A 78 9.43 2.00 -7.74
C LEU A 78 10.03 1.68 -6.36
N ALA A 79 10.19 2.66 -5.48
CA ALA A 79 10.66 2.42 -4.11
C ALA A 79 9.64 1.59 -3.30
N GLY A 80 8.35 1.90 -3.45
CA GLY A 80 7.29 1.13 -2.80
C GLY A 80 7.10 -0.26 -3.42
N ILE A 81 7.32 -0.40 -4.74
CA ILE A 81 7.33 -1.72 -5.41
C ILE A 81 8.49 -2.58 -4.86
N LEU A 82 9.70 -2.02 -4.74
CA LEU A 82 10.84 -2.73 -4.16
C LEU A 82 10.54 -3.17 -2.72
N THR A 83 10.01 -2.27 -1.89
CA THR A 83 9.62 -2.55 -0.51
C THR A 83 8.61 -3.71 -0.45
N GLY A 84 7.64 -3.74 -1.37
CA GLY A 84 6.69 -4.84 -1.48
C GLY A 84 7.31 -6.15 -1.94
N LEU A 85 8.30 -6.12 -2.84
CA LEU A 85 9.02 -7.32 -3.28
C LEU A 85 9.86 -7.91 -2.14
N GLU A 86 10.57 -7.06 -1.40
CA GLU A 86 11.34 -7.46 -0.22
C GLU A 86 10.42 -8.09 0.84
N TRP A 87 9.30 -7.43 1.18
CA TRP A 87 8.32 -7.97 2.11
C TRP A 87 7.69 -9.28 1.63
N ALA A 88 7.33 -9.38 0.35
CA ALA A 88 6.75 -10.60 -0.20
C ALA A 88 7.76 -11.76 -0.23
N SER A 89 9.06 -11.49 -0.28
CA SER A 89 10.12 -12.52 -0.27
C SER A 89 10.20 -13.30 1.04
N ASP A 90 9.69 -12.74 2.15
CA ASP A 90 9.56 -13.41 3.44
C ASP A 90 8.29 -14.31 3.54
N THR A 91 7.55 -14.45 2.44
CA THR A 91 6.30 -15.24 2.37
C THR A 91 6.41 -16.41 1.38
N THR A 92 5.37 -17.22 1.27
CA THR A 92 5.27 -18.28 0.26
C THR A 92 4.69 -17.81 -1.09
N CYS A 93 4.51 -16.50 -1.27
CA CYS A 93 3.98 -15.93 -2.52
C CYS A 93 5.04 -15.92 -3.63
N GLN A 94 4.59 -16.09 -4.88
CA GLN A 94 5.46 -16.14 -6.06
C GLN A 94 5.37 -14.87 -6.92
N ALA A 95 4.38 -14.01 -6.64
CA ALA A 95 4.17 -12.77 -7.34
C ALA A 95 3.68 -11.68 -6.37
N LEU A 96 3.96 -10.44 -6.75
CA LEU A 96 3.46 -9.24 -6.09
C LEU A 96 2.55 -8.48 -7.07
N VAL A 97 1.38 -8.05 -6.61
CA VAL A 97 0.53 -7.09 -7.32
C VAL A 97 0.50 -5.78 -6.56
N THR A 98 0.54 -4.66 -7.29
CA THR A 98 0.55 -3.32 -6.71
C THR A 98 -0.68 -2.51 -7.13
N ALA A 99 -1.23 -1.70 -6.23
CA ALA A 99 -2.31 -0.74 -6.51
C ALA A 99 -2.01 0.63 -5.88
N ALA A 100 -2.56 1.73 -6.42
CA ALA A 100 -2.33 3.12 -5.97
C ALA A 100 -3.53 4.04 -6.25
#